data_AF-A0A533UHX6-F1
#
_entry.id   AF-A0A533UHX6-F1
#
_cell.length_a   1.000
_cell.length_b   1.000
_cell.length_c   1.000
_cell.angle_alpha   90.00
_cell.angle_beta   90.00
_cell.angle_gamma   90.00
#
_symmetry.space_group_name_H-M   'P 1'
#
loop_
_entity.id
_entity.type
_entity.pdbx_description
1 polymer ?
#
loop_
_entity_poly.entity_id
_entity_poly.type
_entity_poly.pdbx_seq_one_letter_code
_entity_poly.pdbx_strand_id
1 'polypeptide(L)' 'MYQFVQPQTDKPNYTAGQTWGALKKAWRGYKIAKVQSDSPKMTEYAKKIRTLQHDLGVKQAEFPELNLS' A
#
# COMPACT_ATOMS: atom_id res chain seq x y z
N MET A 1 20.72 21.03 25.25
CA MET A 1 20.78 19.71 24.59
C MET A 1 19.36 19.33 24.19
N TYR A 2 19.04 19.34 22.89
CA TYR A 2 17.72 18.90 22.43
C TYR A 2 17.75 17.39 22.21
N GLN A 3 16.97 16.69 23.04
CA GLN A 3 16.77 15.26 22.94
C GLN A 3 15.66 14.99 21.91
N PHE A 4 16.04 14.53 20.72
CA PHE A 4 15.10 14.05 19.71
C PHE A 4 14.50 12.73 20.19
N VAL A 5 13.31 12.78 20.77
CA VAL A 5 12.55 11.58 21.14
C VAL A 5 11.98 10.99 19.85
N GLN A 6 12.57 9.91 19.35
CA GLN A 6 12.01 9.18 18.21
C GLN A 6 10.71 8.48 18.65
N PRO A 7 9.59 8.61 17.90
CA PRO A 7 8.36 7.93 18.26
C PRO A 7 8.58 6.41 18.15
N GLN A 8 8.36 5.70 19.26
CA GLN A 8 8.41 4.25 19.29
C GLN A 8 7.22 3.68 18.51
N THR A 9 7.48 3.12 17.34
CA THR A 9 6.49 2.35 16.58
C THR A 9 6.57 0.89 16.98
N ASP A 10 5.69 0.51 17.89
CA ASP A 10 5.41 -0.87 18.32
C ASP A 10 4.72 -1.67 17.19
N LYS A 11 5.40 -1.93 16.07
CA LYS A 11 4.93 -2.81 14.98
C LYS A 11 6.11 -3.57 14.34
N PRO A 12 5.92 -4.84 13.96
CA PRO A 12 7.01 -5.77 13.65
C PRO A 12 7.88 -5.25 12.51
N ASN A 13 9.17 -4.98 12.78
CA ASN A 13 10.36 -4.84 11.93
C ASN A 13 10.22 -4.80 10.38
N TYR A 14 9.19 -4.18 9.80
CA TYR A 14 9.15 -3.88 8.38
C TYR A 14 9.75 -2.51 8.20
N THR A 15 10.98 -2.50 7.67
CA THR A 15 11.61 -1.25 7.25
C THR A 15 10.72 -0.58 6.20
N ALA A 16 10.64 0.75 6.20
CA ALA A 16 9.86 1.48 5.19
C ALA A 16 10.19 1.02 3.76
N GLY A 17 11.45 0.64 3.49
CA GLY A 17 11.87 0.07 2.21
C GLY A 17 11.17 -1.26 1.84
N GLN A 18 10.88 -2.13 2.80
CA GLN A 18 10.11 -3.36 2.58
C GLN A 18 8.65 -3.04 2.25
N THR A 19 8.03 -2.09 2.95
CA THR A 19 6.66 -1.64 2.68
C THR A 19 6.56 -0.98 1.29
N TRP A 20 7.55 -0.18 0.89
CA TRP A 20 7.67 0.36 -0.48
C TRP A 20 7.85 -0.75 -1.54
N GLY A 21 8.65 -1.78 -1.23
CA GLY A 21 8.82 -2.94 -2.10
C GLY A 21 7.52 -3.74 -2.27
N ALA A 22 6.77 -3.94 -1.18
CA ALA A 22 5.46 -4.58 -1.19
C ALA A 22 4.44 -3.74 -1.98
N LEU A 23 4.46 -2.41 -1.81
CA LEU A 23 3.61 -1.49 -2.56
C LEU A 23 3.86 -1.62 -4.07
N LYS A 24 5.14 -1.60 -4.49
CA LYS A 24 5.51 -1.77 -5.90
C LYS A 24 5.05 -3.11 -6.47
N LYS A 25 5.13 -4.19 -5.69
CA LYS A 25 4.61 -5.52 -6.07
C LYS A 25 3.08 -5.52 -6.20
N ALA A 26 2.36 -4.94 -5.24
CA ALA A 26 0.90 -4.85 -5.27
C ALA A 26 0.40 -4.07 -6.49
N TRP A 27 1.06 -2.95 -6.83
CA TRP A 27 0.77 -2.19 -8.05
C TRP A 27 0.99 -3.00 -9.33
N ARG A 28 2.04 -3.82 -9.39
CA ARG A 28 2.26 -4.70 -10.55
C ARG A 28 1.17 -5.76 -10.67
N GLY A 29 0.76 -6.36 -9.54
CA GLY A 29 -0.36 -7.29 -9.47
C GLY A 29 -1.68 -6.66 -9.97
N TYR A 30 -1.98 -5.43 -9.51
CA TYR A 30 -3.15 -4.68 -9.97
C TYR A 30 -3.17 -4.50 -11.49
N LYS A 31 -2.05 -4.07 -12.10
CA LYS A 31 -1.98 -3.90 -13.56
C LYS A 31 -2.19 -5.21 -14.31
N ILE A 32 -1.60 -6.30 -13.84
CA ILE A 32 -1.76 -7.63 -14.43
C ILE A 32 -3.22 -8.11 -14.33
N ALA A 33 -3.86 -7.90 -13.17
CA ALA A 33 -5.27 -8.23 -12.98
C ALA A 33 -6.18 -7.36 -13.87
N LYS A 34 -5.86 -6.08 -14.04
CA LYS A 34 -6.55 -5.17 -14.96
C LYS A 34 -6.47 -5.63 -16.41
N VAL A 35 -5.29 -6.04 -16.87
CA VAL A 35 -5.10 -6.57 -18.24
C VAL A 35 -5.87 -7.89 -18.44
N GLN A 36 -6.02 -8.69 -17.37
CA GLN A 36 -6.81 -9.93 -17.40
C GLN A 36 -8.32 -9.71 -17.16
N SER A 37 -8.77 -8.45 -16.98
CA SER A 37 -10.15 -8.12 -16.57
C SER A 37 -10.63 -8.91 -15.33
N ASP A 38 -9.71 -9.21 -14.41
CA ASP A 38 -9.99 -9.95 -13.18
C ASP A 38 -10.33 -8.97 -12.05
N SER A 39 -11.57 -8.50 -12.05
CA SER A 39 -12.13 -7.56 -11.06
C SER A 39 -11.95 -7.97 -9.59
N PRO A 40 -12.15 -9.24 -9.18
CA PRO A 40 -11.93 -9.62 -7.78
C PRO A 40 -10.46 -9.50 -7.37
N LYS A 41 -9.51 -9.89 -8.24
CA LYS A 41 -8.07 -9.68 -7.96
C LYS A 41 -7.71 -8.21 -7.93
N MET A 42 -8.24 -7.40 -8.86
CA MET A 42 -8.02 -5.94 -8.85
C MET A 42 -8.45 -5.32 -7.52
N THR A 43 -9.61 -5.73 -6.99
CA THR A 43 -10.15 -5.27 -5.70
C THR A 43 -9.24 -5.65 -4.53
N GLU A 44 -8.72 -6.88 -4.51
CA GLU A 44 -7.80 -7.33 -3.46
C GLU A 44 -6.48 -6.53 -3.50
N TYR A 45 -5.93 -6.31 -4.69
CA TYR A 45 -4.71 -5.50 -4.85
C TYR A 45 -4.95 -4.04 -4.47
N ALA A 46 -6.08 -3.46 -4.85
CA ALA A 46 -6.43 -2.09 -4.48
C ALA A 46 -6.53 -1.89 -2.96
N LYS A 47 -7.17 -2.84 -2.25
CA LYS A 47 -7.22 -2.85 -0.78
C LYS A 47 -5.81 -2.92 -0.18
N LYS A 48 -4.97 -3.85 -0.65
CA LYS A 48 -3.57 -3.97 -0.21
C LYS A 48 -2.78 -2.68 -0.45
N ILE A 49 -2.95 -2.05 -1.60
CA ILE A 49 -2.29 -0.77 -1.93
C ILE A 49 -2.69 0.31 -0.92
N ARG A 50 -3.99 0.47 -0.61
CA ARG A 50 -4.46 1.47 0.36
C ARG A 50 -3.95 1.20 1.78
N THR A 51 -3.88 -0.06 2.20
CA THR A 51 -3.31 -0.43 3.51
C THR A 51 -1.83 -0.09 3.58
N LEU A 52 -1.06 -0.44 2.55
CA LEU A 52 0.37 -0.14 2.48
C LEU A 52 0.65 1.38 2.41
N GLN A 53 -0.20 2.12 1.70
CA GLN A 53 -0.11 3.58 1.64
C GLN A 53 -0.43 4.23 2.99
N HIS A 54 -1.44 3.73 3.70
CA HIS A 54 -1.77 4.17 5.06
C HIS A 54 -0.61 3.91 6.03
N ASP A 55 -0.02 2.71 5.97
CA ASP A 55 1.13 2.33 6.80
C ASP A 55 2.37 3.19 6.52
N LEU A 56 2.56 3.58 5.25
CA LEU A 56 3.61 4.51 4.83
C LEU A 56 3.28 5.99 5.11
N GLY A 57 2.07 6.32 5.57
CA GLY A 57 1.62 7.70 5.78
C GLY A 57 1.49 8.50 4.48
N VAL A 58 1.34 7.85 3.32
CA VAL A 58 1.18 8.51 2.02
C VAL A 58 -0.29 8.56 1.60
N LYS A 59 -0.61 9.46 0.68
CA LYS A 59 -1.97 9.58 0.13
C LYS A 59 -2.41 8.26 -0.49
N GLN A 60 -3.59 7.78 -0.08
CA GLN A 60 -4.21 6.60 -0.66
C GLN A 60 -4.58 6.85 -2.13
N ALA A 61 -4.33 5.86 -2.98
CA ALA A 61 -4.71 5.90 -4.37
C ALA A 61 -6.21 5.62 -4.51
N GLU A 62 -6.85 6.37 -5.40
CA GLU A 62 -8.24 6.19 -5.77
C GLU A 62 -8.33 5.19 -6.92
N PHE A 63 -9.26 4.25 -6.82
CA PHE A 63 -9.50 3.26 -7.86
C PHE A 63 -10.93 3.45 -8.40
N PRO A 64 -11.15 4.46 -9.27
CA PRO A 64 -12.48 4.78 -9.80
C PRO A 64 -13.09 3.62 -10.58
N GLU A 65 -12.23 2.79 -11.18
CA GLU A 65 -12.60 1.59 -11.94
C GLU A 65 -13.23 0.49 -11.05
N LEU A 66 -13.04 0.59 -9.74
CA LEU A 66 -13.50 -0.38 -8.75
C LEU A 66 -14.53 0.20 -7.78
N ASN A 67 -14.97 1.46 -7.96
CA ASN A 67 -15.79 2.20 -6.98
C ASN A 67 -15.20 2.17 -5.55
N LEU A 68 -13.87 2.13 -5.43
CA LEU A 68 -13.19 2.20 -4.13
C LEU A 68 -12.76 3.65 -3.90
N SER A 69 -13.62 4.40 -3.19
CA SER A 69 -13.39 5.76 -2.66
C SER A 69 -12.66 5.73 -1.33
#